data_AF-A0A3D4TTD0-F1
#
_entry.id   AF-A0A3D4TTD0-F1
#
_cell.length_a   1.000
_cell.length_b   1.000
_cell.length_c   1.000
_cell.angle_alpha   90.00
_cell.angle_beta   90.00
_cell.angle_gamma   90.00
#
_symmetry.space_group_name_H-M   'P 1'
#
loop_
_entity.id
_entity.type
_entity.pdbx_description
1 polymer ?
#
loop_
_entity_poly.entity_id
_entity_poly.type
_entity_poly.pdbx_seq_one_letter_code
_entity_poly.pdbx_strand_id
1 'polypeptide(L)'
;MNPATTHDTGRRIDNIEFNVADIARSKRFYGEVFGWHFTDYGPAYTEFDDGRLKGGFAADAPVRALGGPLVILYCADLADAQQRVLAAGGEVVQAAFAFPGGRRFHFRDLDGYELAVWSDVG
;
A
#
# COMPACT_ATOMS: atom_id res chain seq x y z
N MET A 1 -1.06 37.09 8.48
CA MET A 1 0.19 36.39 8.82
C MET A 1 -0.23 35.02 9.34
N ASN A 2 -0.09 33.95 8.53
CA ASN A 2 -0.51 32.60 8.93
C ASN A 2 0.53 32.01 9.88
N PRO A 3 0.14 31.46 11.04
CA PRO A 3 1.08 30.68 11.84
C PRO A 3 1.39 29.39 11.06
N ALA A 4 2.67 29.19 10.76
CA ALA A 4 3.16 27.95 10.19
C ALA A 4 2.71 26.78 11.06
N THR A 5 1.98 25.85 10.46
CA THR A 5 1.63 24.58 11.10
C THR A 5 2.93 23.79 11.26
N THR A 6 3.55 23.88 12.43
CA THR A 6 4.65 23.01 12.80
C THR A 6 4.09 21.60 12.91
N HIS A 7 4.39 20.75 11.92
CA HIS A 7 4.14 19.33 12.01
C HIS A 7 4.95 18.78 13.19
N ASP A 8 4.28 18.36 14.27
CA ASP A 8 4.88 17.50 15.29
C ASP A 8 5.16 16.14 14.64
N THR A 9 6.33 16.01 14.01
CA THR A 9 6.78 14.83 13.27
C THR A 9 7.33 13.74 14.18
N GLY A 10 7.56 14.01 15.47
CA GLY A 10 8.36 13.12 16.33
C GLY A 10 7.67 11.85 16.84
N ARG A 11 6.41 11.56 16.48
CA ARG A 11 5.61 10.48 17.12
C ARG A 11 4.65 9.74 16.18
N ARG A 12 4.97 9.67 14.88
CA ARG A 12 4.14 9.00 13.87
C ARG A 12 4.96 7.92 13.16
N ILE A 13 4.29 7.03 12.44
CA ILE A 13 4.97 6.16 11.49
C ILE A 13 5.59 7.07 10.43
N ASP A 14 6.91 6.95 10.25
CA ASP A 14 7.67 7.75 9.30
C ASP A 14 7.79 7.05 7.94
N ASN A 15 8.01 5.73 7.95
CA ASN A 15 8.14 4.92 6.74
C ASN A 15 7.77 3.44 6.98
N ILE A 16 7.29 2.75 5.94
CA ILE A 16 7.10 1.28 5.92
C ILE A 16 7.87 0.73 4.73
N GLU A 17 8.65 -0.35 4.91
CA GLU A 17 9.47 -0.92 3.84
C GLU A 17 9.11 -2.39 3.52
N PHE A 18 9.06 -2.72 2.23
CA PHE A 18 8.90 -4.07 1.71
C PHE A 18 10.13 -4.49 0.90
N ASN A 19 10.59 -5.72 1.12
CA ASN A 19 11.53 -6.36 0.21
C ASN A 19 10.74 -6.98 -0.94
N VAL A 20 11.06 -6.59 -2.17
CA VAL A 20 10.34 -7.04 -3.39
C VAL A 20 11.29 -7.73 -4.33
N ALA A 21 10.79 -8.69 -5.11
CA ALA A 21 11.61 -9.39 -6.09
C ALA A 21 11.96 -8.51 -7.30
N ASP A 22 11.10 -7.53 -7.63
CA ASP A 22 11.27 -6.63 -8.77
C ASP A 22 10.57 -5.28 -8.48
N ILE A 23 11.36 -4.22 -8.32
CA ILE A 23 10.86 -2.87 -8.03
C ILE A 23 9.99 -2.34 -9.17
N ALA A 24 10.38 -2.55 -10.44
CA ALA A 24 9.62 -2.02 -11.57
C ALA A 24 8.25 -2.68 -11.67
N ARG A 25 8.19 -4.00 -11.42
CA ARG A 25 6.93 -4.75 -11.35
C ARG A 25 6.03 -4.24 -10.23
N SER A 26 6.57 -3.98 -9.05
CA SER A 26 5.82 -3.45 -7.90
C SER A 26 5.33 -2.03 -8.16
N LYS A 27 6.17 -1.14 -8.73
CA LYS A 27 5.76 0.23 -9.13
C LYS A 27 4.56 0.20 -10.09
N ARG A 28 4.60 -0.68 -11.10
CA ARG A 28 3.48 -0.86 -12.03
C ARG A 28 2.21 -1.30 -11.31
N PHE A 29 2.29 -2.33 -10.47
CA PHE A 29 1.14 -2.82 -9.71
C PHE A 29 0.52 -1.73 -8.83
N TYR A 30 1.31 -1.12 -7.93
CA TYR A 30 0.78 -0.13 -6.98
C TYR A 30 0.37 1.18 -7.67
N GLY A 31 1.04 1.55 -8.77
CA GLY A 31 0.65 2.67 -9.62
C GLY A 31 -0.69 2.43 -10.33
N GLU A 32 -0.90 1.26 -10.93
CA GLU A 32 -2.15 0.92 -11.63
C GLU A 32 -3.33 0.72 -10.66
N VAL A 33 -3.09 0.10 -9.51
CA VAL A 33 -4.16 -0.23 -8.55
C VAL A 33 -4.53 0.96 -7.67
N PHE A 34 -3.55 1.76 -7.22
CA PHE A 34 -3.78 2.80 -6.22
C PHE A 34 -3.33 4.19 -6.64
N GLY A 35 -2.74 4.34 -7.83
CA GLY A 35 -2.25 5.65 -8.29
C GLY A 35 -1.07 6.17 -7.47
N TRP A 36 -0.29 5.28 -6.85
CA TRP A 36 0.87 5.67 -6.06
C TRP A 36 1.97 6.31 -6.91
N HIS A 37 2.70 7.22 -6.29
CA HIS A 37 3.85 7.90 -6.90
C HIS A 37 5.15 7.35 -6.34
N PHE A 38 6.24 7.51 -7.08
CA PHE A 38 7.51 6.88 -6.75
C PHE A 38 8.69 7.83 -6.96
N THR A 39 9.66 7.77 -6.04
CA THR A 39 10.96 8.45 -6.14
C THR A 39 12.10 7.44 -6.04
N ASP A 40 12.91 7.35 -7.08
CA ASP A 40 14.01 6.38 -7.16
C ASP A 40 15.29 6.97 -6.57
N TYR A 41 15.91 6.26 -5.63
CA TYR A 41 17.21 6.65 -5.04
C TYR A 41 18.37 5.78 -5.53
N GLY A 42 18.07 4.79 -6.35
CA GLY A 42 19.04 3.88 -6.94
C GLY A 42 18.35 2.63 -7.51
N PRO A 43 19.13 1.69 -8.05
CA PRO A 43 18.57 0.48 -8.67
C PRO A 43 17.96 -0.51 -7.66
N ALA A 44 18.34 -0.44 -6.39
CA ALA A 44 17.92 -1.37 -5.35
C ALA A 44 16.92 -0.79 -4.34
N TYR A 45 16.55 0.49 -4.49
CA TYR A 45 15.63 1.16 -3.57
C TYR A 45 14.79 2.23 -4.25
N THR A 46 13.50 2.25 -3.94
CA THR A 46 12.53 3.26 -4.37
C THR A 46 11.59 3.59 -3.23
N GLU A 47 11.34 4.87 -3.00
CA GLU A 47 10.29 5.32 -2.08
C GLU A 47 8.96 5.42 -2.83
N PHE A 48 7.88 4.92 -2.23
CA PHE A 48 6.51 5.15 -2.67
C PHE A 48 5.82 6.19 -1.80
N ASP A 49 4.87 6.92 -2.39
CA ASP A 49 4.01 7.91 -1.73
C ASP A 49 2.55 7.64 -2.11
N ASP A 50 1.72 7.33 -1.10
CA ASP A 50 0.28 7.07 -1.27
C ASP A 50 -0.59 8.35 -1.15
N GLY A 51 0.04 9.51 -0.96
CA GLY A 51 -0.57 10.82 -0.70
C GLY A 51 -0.77 11.15 0.78
N ARG A 52 -0.52 10.20 1.70
CA ARG A 52 -0.67 10.36 3.16
C ARG A 52 0.56 9.89 3.93
N LEU A 53 1.19 8.81 3.49
CA LEU A 53 2.35 8.17 4.10
C LEU A 53 3.34 7.77 3.00
N LYS A 54 4.61 7.75 3.37
CA LYS A 54 5.69 7.24 2.54
C LYS A 54 6.09 5.82 2.96
N GLY A 55 6.59 5.07 2.01
CA GLY A 55 7.17 3.76 2.23
C GLY A 55 8.30 3.44 1.25
N GLY A 56 8.95 2.30 1.41
CA GLY A 56 10.08 1.86 0.59
C GLY A 56 9.85 0.50 -0.05
N PHE A 57 10.32 0.33 -1.28
CA PHE A 57 10.60 -0.96 -1.90
C PHE A 57 12.11 -1.16 -1.98
N ALA A 58 12.60 -2.24 -1.38
CA ALA A 58 14.00 -2.65 -1.41
C ALA A 58 14.15 -3.98 -2.15
N ALA A 59 15.31 -4.20 -2.79
CA ALA A 59 15.64 -5.43 -3.52
C ALA A 59 17.00 -6.02 -3.14
N ASP A 60 17.53 -5.67 -1.97
CA ASP A 60 18.83 -6.11 -1.46
C ASP A 60 18.74 -7.35 -0.54
N ALA A 61 17.53 -7.78 -0.17
CA ALA A 61 17.27 -9.00 0.59
C ALA A 61 16.10 -9.83 0.04
N PRO A 62 16.01 -11.14 0.38
CA PRO A 62 14.88 -11.98 -0.02
C PRO A 62 13.55 -11.48 0.55
N VAL A 63 12.49 -11.61 -0.26
CA VAL A 63 11.10 -11.30 0.12
C VAL A 63 10.66 -12.14 1.32
N ARG A 64 10.02 -11.50 2.31
CA ARG A 64 9.42 -12.15 3.49
C ARG A 64 7.99 -11.66 3.73
N ALA A 65 7.11 -12.03 2.82
CA ALA A 65 5.72 -11.54 2.74
C ALA A 65 4.84 -11.78 3.99
N LEU A 66 5.09 -12.84 4.76
CA LEU A 66 4.19 -13.31 5.83
C LEU A 66 4.65 -12.97 7.26
N GLY A 67 5.56 -12.00 7.41
CA GLY A 67 6.13 -11.62 8.72
C GLY A 67 5.96 -10.14 9.11
N GLY A 68 5.32 -9.32 8.27
CA GLY A 68 5.19 -7.87 8.45
C GLY A 68 3.84 -7.41 9.02
N PRO A 69 3.68 -6.10 9.31
CA PRO A 69 2.39 -5.54 9.72
C PRO A 69 1.36 -5.61 8.59
N LEU A 70 0.08 -5.80 8.93
CA LEU A 70 -1.02 -5.63 7.98
C LEU A 70 -1.18 -4.14 7.65
N VAL A 71 -0.86 -3.76 6.43
CA VAL A 71 -1.10 -2.40 5.92
C VAL A 71 -2.51 -2.30 5.35
N ILE A 72 -3.27 -1.30 5.81
CA ILE A 72 -4.68 -1.11 5.44
C ILE A 72 -4.82 0.21 4.68
N LEU A 73 -5.24 0.13 3.43
CA LEU A 73 -5.42 1.25 2.51
C LEU A 73 -6.87 1.70 2.47
N TYR A 74 -7.12 3.00 2.31
CA TYR A 74 -8.47 3.52 2.13
C TYR A 74 -8.80 3.69 0.65
N CYS A 75 -9.97 3.23 0.22
CA CYS A 75 -10.53 3.56 -1.08
C CYS A 75 -12.05 3.74 -0.97
N ALA A 76 -12.59 4.83 -1.50
CA ALA A 76 -14.01 5.13 -1.41
C ALA A 76 -14.86 4.10 -2.16
N ASP A 77 -14.43 3.66 -3.35
CA ASP A 77 -15.08 2.59 -4.11
C ASP A 77 -14.33 1.27 -3.89
N LEU A 78 -14.83 0.47 -2.95
CA LEU A 78 -14.22 -0.80 -2.59
C LEU A 78 -14.31 -1.84 -3.71
N ALA A 79 -15.39 -1.82 -4.50
CA ALA A 79 -15.60 -2.80 -5.56
C ALA A 79 -14.64 -2.57 -6.73
N ASP A 80 -14.52 -1.31 -7.14
CA ASP A 80 -13.56 -0.85 -8.15
C ASP A 80 -12.11 -1.14 -7.73
N ALA A 81 -11.75 -0.87 -6.46
CA ALA A 81 -10.43 -1.22 -5.94
C ALA A 81 -10.15 -2.73 -6.03
N GLN A 82 -11.12 -3.58 -5.66
CA GLN A 82 -10.99 -5.03 -5.75
C GLN A 82 -10.79 -5.48 -7.21
N GLN A 83 -11.51 -4.88 -8.16
CA GLN A 83 -11.35 -5.17 -9.59
C GLN A 83 -9.96 -4.79 -10.10
N ARG A 84 -9.43 -3.62 -9.72
CA ARG A 84 -8.08 -3.22 -10.11
C ARG A 84 -7.01 -4.14 -9.54
N VAL A 85 -7.13 -4.55 -8.26
CA VAL A 85 -6.23 -5.54 -7.65
C VAL A 85 -6.18 -6.82 -8.48
N LEU A 86 -7.35 -7.39 -8.81
CA LEU A 86 -7.44 -8.61 -9.60
C LEU A 86 -6.88 -8.42 -11.02
N ALA A 87 -7.19 -7.29 -11.67
CA ALA A 87 -6.72 -6.98 -13.01
C ALA A 87 -5.19 -6.81 -13.08
N ALA A 88 -4.57 -6.28 -12.02
CA ALA A 88 -3.13 -6.11 -11.90
C ALA A 88 -2.39 -7.39 -11.46
N GLY A 89 -3.10 -8.49 -11.23
CA GLY A 89 -2.53 -9.80 -10.87
C GLY A 89 -2.42 -10.07 -9.37
N GLY A 90 -3.05 -9.24 -8.53
CA GLY A 90 -3.19 -9.52 -7.09
C GLY A 90 -4.25 -10.58 -6.81
N GLU A 91 -4.15 -11.23 -5.66
CA GLU A 91 -5.05 -12.31 -5.24
C GLU A 91 -5.95 -11.84 -4.10
N VAL A 92 -7.27 -11.93 -4.21
CA VAL A 92 -8.17 -11.67 -3.07
C VAL A 92 -8.16 -12.89 -2.14
N VAL A 93 -7.60 -12.73 -0.94
CA VAL A 93 -7.46 -13.80 0.06
C VAL A 93 -8.54 -13.76 1.15
N GLN A 94 -9.20 -12.62 1.29
CA GLN A 94 -10.43 -12.51 2.09
C GLN A 94 -11.41 -11.62 1.35
N ALA A 95 -12.56 -12.18 0.96
CA ALA A 95 -13.63 -11.45 0.30
C ALA A 95 -14.15 -10.29 1.16
N ALA A 96 -14.73 -9.27 0.52
CA ALA A 96 -15.22 -8.09 1.22
C ALA A 96 -16.23 -8.45 2.33
N PHE A 97 -15.98 -7.92 3.53
CA PHE A 97 -16.84 -8.11 4.70
C PHE A 97 -17.08 -6.78 5.41
N ALA A 98 -18.25 -6.66 6.05
CA ALA A 98 -18.64 -5.47 6.81
C ALA A 98 -18.12 -5.52 8.26
N PHE A 99 -17.90 -4.35 8.84
CA PHE A 99 -17.60 -4.13 10.25
C PHE A 99 -18.26 -2.81 10.71
N PRO A 100 -18.37 -2.55 12.02
CA PRO A 100 -18.91 -1.27 12.49
C PRO A 100 -18.10 -0.08 11.94
N GLY A 101 -18.73 0.75 11.10
CA GLY A 101 -18.11 1.91 10.47
C GLY A 101 -17.58 1.70 9.05
N GLY A 102 -17.61 0.48 8.51
CA GLY A 102 -17.17 0.29 7.12
C GLY A 102 -17.18 -1.14 6.61
N ARG A 103 -16.42 -1.36 5.55
CA ARG A 103 -16.21 -2.66 4.90
C ARG A 103 -14.80 -2.76 4.38
N ARG A 104 -14.26 -3.98 4.30
CA ARG A 104 -12.91 -4.22 3.76
C ARG A 104 -12.79 -5.59 3.11
N PHE A 105 -11.83 -5.72 2.20
CA PHE A 105 -11.34 -7.01 1.70
C PHE A 105 -9.82 -7.09 1.93
N HIS A 106 -9.27 -8.30 1.94
CA HIS A 106 -7.82 -8.50 1.99
C HIS A 106 -7.35 -9.11 0.68
N PHE A 107 -6.13 -8.74 0.28
CA PHE A 107 -5.48 -9.26 -0.91
C PHE A 107 -4.00 -9.51 -0.67
N ARG A 108 -3.42 -10.37 -1.52
CA ARG A 108 -1.97 -10.52 -1.66
C ARG A 108 -1.49 -9.78 -2.90
N ASP A 109 -0.38 -9.07 -2.75
CA ASP A 109 0.34 -8.46 -3.87
C ASP A 109 1.20 -9.49 -4.63
N LEU A 110 1.97 -9.02 -5.60
CA LEU A 110 2.81 -9.85 -6.48
C LEU A 110 3.97 -10.55 -5.77
N ASP A 111 4.33 -10.09 -4.58
CA ASP A 111 5.37 -10.68 -3.73
C ASP A 111 4.78 -11.45 -2.53
N GLY A 112 3.45 -11.49 -2.43
CA GLY A 112 2.68 -12.28 -1.46
C GLY A 112 2.35 -11.54 -0.17
N TYR A 113 2.68 -10.24 -0.05
CA TYR A 113 2.34 -9.45 1.13
C TYR A 113 0.82 -9.39 1.27
N GLU A 114 0.30 -9.69 2.47
CA GLU A 114 -1.13 -9.50 2.74
C GLU A 114 -1.40 -8.04 3.14
N LEU A 115 -2.28 -7.38 2.39
CA LEU A 115 -2.78 -6.03 2.63
C LEU A 115 -4.31 -6.04 2.67
N ALA A 116 -4.91 -4.97 3.17
CA ALA A 116 -6.34 -4.77 3.12
C ALA A 116 -6.71 -3.43 2.49
N VAL A 117 -7.87 -3.36 1.83
CA VAL A 117 -8.50 -2.10 1.41
C VAL A 117 -9.81 -1.96 2.18
N TRP A 118 -10.08 -0.78 2.72
CA TRP A 118 -11.34 -0.46 3.39
C TRP A 118 -12.01 0.79 2.84
N SER A 119 -13.33 0.86 3.01
CA SER A 119 -14.17 2.03 2.73
C SER A 119 -15.13 2.27 3.89
N ASP A 120 -15.62 3.51 4.03
CA ASP A 120 -16.71 3.84 4.93
C ASP A 120 -18.02 3.12 4.53
N VAL A 121 -19.04 3.22 5.38
CA VAL A 121 -20.42 2.87 5.01
C VAL A 121 -20.93 3.96 4.08
N GLY A 122 -21.18 3.62 2.81
CA GLY A 122 -21.82 4.51 1.84
C GLY A 122 -23.26 4.86 2.21
#